data_AF-K1REZ5-F1
#
_entry.id   AF-K1REZ5-F1
#
_cell.length_a   1.000
_cell.length_b   1.000
_cell.length_c   1.000
_cell.angle_alpha   90.00
_cell.angle_beta   90.00
_cell.angle_gamma   90.00
#
_symmetry.space_group_name_H-M   'P 1'
#
loop_
_entity.id
_entity.type
_entity.pdbx_description
1 polymer ?
#
loop_
_entity_poly.entity_id
_entity_poly.type
_entity_poly.pdbx_seq_one_letter_code
_entity_poly.pdbx_strand_id
1 'polypeptide(L)'
;MKYLPPKFPLMDSYQCSYGPVWTSPVSYPTQYFVHKENPACRRSGLAHHVWNCVAQFAVCFKCGKNGHFARMCKTQTIYRRSDVHAIKVVETQRTDCATQTEKRNSEENIQRDRERMKVLNEKRLLLAKLPFSKIQDSQFCEELIKNQLDDAKRKINILREVYDHQATKAKFFENRHFAVLVELQKGDKEIQQLEEQIKHLSRTLRDKEEELTEKAKTSDSREHFRKAAVN
;
A
#
# COMPACT_ATOMS: atom_id res chain seq x y z
N MET A 1 -36.27 24.19 37.47
CA MET A 1 -35.08 23.33 37.35
C MET A 1 -34.14 23.97 36.32
N LYS A 2 -33.01 24.53 36.76
CA LYS A 2 -32.04 25.20 35.88
C LYS A 2 -30.92 24.21 35.57
N TYR A 3 -30.76 23.83 34.31
CA TYR A 3 -29.68 22.95 33.85
C TYR A 3 -28.36 23.74 33.82
N LEU A 4 -27.39 23.29 34.60
CA LEU A 4 -25.99 23.74 34.48
C LEU A 4 -25.27 22.83 33.49
N PRO A 5 -24.45 23.38 32.57
CA PRO A 5 -23.67 22.57 31.63
C PRO A 5 -22.48 21.89 32.33
N PRO A 6 -22.02 20.74 31.83
CA PRO A 6 -20.89 20.02 32.41
C PRO A 6 -19.57 20.77 32.15
N LYS A 7 -18.82 21.01 33.23
CA LYS A 7 -17.42 21.45 33.16
C LYS A 7 -16.56 20.29 32.64
N PHE A 8 -16.04 20.42 31.44
CA PHE A 8 -14.94 19.58 30.98
C PHE A 8 -13.63 20.11 31.55
N PRO A 9 -12.73 19.25 32.07
CA PRO A 9 -11.41 19.68 32.48
C PRO A 9 -10.59 20.08 31.25
N LEU A 10 -9.99 21.27 31.32
CA LEU A 10 -8.98 21.77 30.39
C LEU A 10 -7.79 20.80 30.43
N MET A 11 -7.50 20.12 29.33
CA MET A 11 -6.25 19.40 29.14
C MET A 11 -5.19 20.42 28.75
N ASP A 12 -4.31 20.76 29.69
CA ASP A 12 -3.17 21.61 29.43
C ASP A 12 -2.26 20.96 28.40
N SER A 13 -1.84 21.79 27.45
CA SER A 13 -0.93 21.46 26.36
C SER A 13 0.37 20.86 26.90
N TYR A 14 0.61 19.58 26.61
CA TYR A 14 1.95 19.00 26.72
C TYR A 14 2.85 19.65 25.66
N GLN A 15 3.51 20.75 26.04
CA GLN A 15 4.67 21.26 25.32
C GLN A 15 5.84 20.32 25.62
N CYS A 16 6.14 19.42 24.68
CA CYS A 16 7.35 18.63 24.73
C CYS A 16 8.51 19.46 24.17
N SER A 17 9.24 20.12 25.06
CA SER A 17 10.47 20.85 24.76
C SER A 17 11.62 19.87 24.51
N TYR A 18 11.88 19.55 23.24
CA TYR A 18 13.16 18.97 22.82
C TYR A 18 14.10 20.11 22.40
N GLY A 19 15.09 20.41 23.25
CA GLY A 19 16.26 21.20 22.88
C GLY A 19 17.28 20.37 22.08
N PRO A 20 18.20 21.02 21.34
CA PRO A 20 19.11 20.33 20.43
C PRO A 20 20.36 19.83 21.18
N VAL A 21 20.51 18.52 21.28
CA VAL A 21 21.79 17.91 21.68
C VAL A 21 22.40 17.23 20.46
N TRP A 22 23.45 17.86 19.95
CA TRP A 22 24.36 17.30 18.96
C TRP A 22 25.29 16.31 19.65
N THR A 23 25.02 15.01 19.48
CA THR A 23 26.03 13.96 19.71
C THR A 23 25.87 12.86 18.68
N SER A 24 27.01 12.44 18.14
CA SER A 24 27.25 11.61 16.96
C SER A 24 26.39 10.35 16.79
N PRO A 25 26.10 9.93 15.54
CA PRO A 25 25.33 8.73 15.26
C PRO A 25 26.19 7.47 15.51
N VAL A 26 25.82 6.69 16.52
CA VAL A 26 26.26 5.30 16.65
C VAL A 26 25.46 4.48 15.63
N SER A 27 26.16 3.91 14.65
CA SER A 27 25.57 3.08 13.60
C SER A 27 25.08 1.75 14.16
N TYR A 28 23.77 1.62 14.35
CA TYR A 28 23.13 0.30 14.48
C TYR A 28 22.55 -0.11 13.13
N PRO A 29 22.88 -1.31 12.60
CA PRO A 29 22.32 -1.80 11.35
C PRO A 29 20.93 -2.40 11.64
N THR A 30 19.91 -1.56 11.77
CA THR A 30 18.51 -2.01 11.78
C THR A 30 17.92 -1.91 10.38
N GLN A 31 18.40 -2.73 9.46
CA GLN A 31 17.64 -3.08 8.26
C GLN A 31 16.68 -4.22 8.61
N TYR A 32 15.55 -3.89 9.25
CA TYR A 32 14.41 -4.79 9.24
C TYR A 32 13.73 -4.64 7.87
N PHE A 33 14.04 -5.58 6.96
CA PHE A 33 13.33 -5.76 5.70
C PHE A 33 11.83 -5.98 5.98
N VAL A 34 11.03 -4.95 5.79
CA VAL A 34 9.57 -5.07 5.71
C VAL A 34 9.25 -5.38 4.24
N HIS A 35 9.00 -6.65 3.94
CA HIS A 35 8.55 -7.05 2.60
C HIS A 35 7.24 -6.33 2.25
N LYS A 36 7.24 -5.72 1.07
CA LYS A 36 6.23 -4.77 0.55
C LYS A 36 4.88 -5.43 0.21
N GLU A 37 4.82 -6.76 0.22
CA GLU A 37 3.66 -7.54 -0.18
C GLU A 37 3.14 -8.31 1.05
N ASN A 38 2.20 -7.66 1.76
CA ASN A 38 1.44 -8.18 2.90
C ASN A 38 2.26 -8.62 4.14
N PRO A 39 2.74 -7.68 4.99
CA PRO A 39 3.56 -8.00 6.16
C PRO A 39 2.69 -8.47 7.33
N ALA A 40 2.11 -9.67 7.21
CA ALA A 40 1.57 -10.36 8.37
C ALA A 40 2.71 -10.54 9.39
N CYS A 41 2.52 -10.03 10.60
CA CYS A 41 3.54 -10.11 11.64
C CYS A 41 3.88 -11.56 11.93
N ARG A 42 5.16 -11.96 11.84
CA ARG A 42 5.59 -13.34 12.10
C ARG A 42 5.28 -13.86 13.51
N ARG A 43 4.97 -12.96 14.45
CA ARG A 43 4.61 -13.31 15.84
C ARG A 43 3.12 -13.65 15.98
N SER A 44 2.23 -12.93 15.29
CA SER A 44 0.77 -13.06 15.45
C SER A 44 0.02 -13.54 14.21
N GLY A 45 0.58 -13.35 13.01
CA GLY A 45 -0.07 -13.59 11.71
C GLY A 45 -1.03 -12.47 11.26
N LEU A 46 -1.11 -11.36 11.99
CA LEU A 46 -1.97 -10.23 11.66
C LEU A 46 -1.15 -9.07 11.08
N ALA A 47 -1.80 -8.22 10.27
CA ALA A 47 -1.19 -7.01 9.73
C ALA A 47 -1.22 -5.89 10.81
N HIS A 48 -0.06 -5.60 11.40
CA HIS A 48 0.16 -4.50 12.34
C HIS A 48 1.66 -4.16 12.40
N HIS A 49 2.02 -3.00 12.97
CA HIS A 49 3.41 -2.64 13.20
C HIS A 49 4.02 -3.49 14.33
N VAL A 50 5.30 -3.86 14.20
CA VAL A 50 6.01 -4.77 15.14
C VAL A 50 5.85 -4.39 16.62
N TRP A 51 5.80 -3.10 16.91
CA TRP A 51 5.65 -2.55 18.27
C TRP A 51 4.25 -2.68 18.87
N ASN A 52 3.21 -2.84 18.03
CA ASN A 52 1.83 -3.04 18.47
C ASN A 52 1.42 -4.52 18.43
N CYS A 53 2.40 -5.43 18.50
CA CYS A 53 2.13 -6.84 18.42
C CYS A 53 1.49 -7.35 19.71
N VAL A 54 0.20 -7.73 19.64
CA VAL A 54 -0.50 -8.41 20.74
C VAL A 54 0.25 -9.67 21.21
N ALA A 55 0.97 -10.35 20.31
CA ALA A 55 1.73 -11.53 20.65
C ALA A 55 3.03 -11.24 21.43
N GLN A 56 3.44 -9.97 21.59
CA GLN A 56 4.66 -9.60 22.32
C GLN A 56 4.63 -10.09 23.78
N PHE A 57 3.46 -10.06 24.41
CA PHE A 57 3.27 -10.50 25.80
C PHE A 57 2.62 -11.88 25.92
N ALA A 58 2.30 -12.53 24.80
CA ALA A 58 1.69 -13.85 24.80
C ALA A 58 2.74 -14.94 25.08
N VAL A 59 2.45 -15.82 26.04
CA VAL A 59 3.24 -17.02 26.32
C VAL A 59 2.81 -18.13 25.36
N CYS A 60 3.77 -18.72 24.64
CA CYS A 60 3.48 -19.83 23.75
C CYS A 60 3.22 -21.12 24.54
N PHE A 61 2.01 -21.67 24.42
CA PHE A 61 1.64 -22.94 25.07
C PHE A 61 2.46 -24.17 24.63
N LYS A 62 3.19 -24.11 23.51
CA LYS A 62 4.02 -25.23 23.03
C LYS A 62 5.43 -25.24 23.60
N CYS A 63 6.05 -24.07 23.75
CA CYS A 63 7.46 -23.96 24.15
C CYS A 63 7.70 -23.14 25.41
N GLY A 64 6.65 -22.56 26.00
CA GLY A 64 6.71 -21.73 27.20
C GLY A 64 7.39 -20.37 27.01
N LYS A 65 7.80 -19.99 25.79
CA LYS A 65 8.47 -18.72 25.51
C LYS A 65 7.49 -17.64 25.08
N ASN A 66 7.77 -16.39 25.44
CA ASN A 66 6.94 -15.24 25.10
C ASN A 66 7.17 -14.77 23.65
N GLY A 67 6.30 -13.90 23.15
CA GLY A 67 6.52 -13.18 21.89
C GLY A 67 5.91 -13.83 20.65
N HIS A 68 5.12 -14.90 20.78
CA HIS A 68 4.40 -15.55 19.67
C HIS A 68 3.26 -16.45 20.17
N PHE A 69 2.29 -16.71 19.29
CA PHE A 69 1.26 -17.73 19.56
C PHE A 69 1.74 -19.14 19.18
N ALA A 70 1.15 -20.18 19.80
CA ALA A 70 1.47 -21.59 19.54
C ALA A 70 1.40 -22.00 18.05
N ARG A 71 0.52 -21.39 17.26
CA ARG A 71 0.42 -21.62 15.80
C ARG A 71 1.63 -21.13 15.00
N MET A 72 2.37 -20.16 15.53
CA MET A 72 3.59 -19.57 14.92
C MET A 72 4.88 -20.14 15.54
N CYS A 73 4.75 -21.17 16.39
CA CYS A 73 5.87 -21.72 17.13
C CYS A 73 6.80 -22.53 16.22
N LYS A 74 8.02 -22.03 16.01
CA LYS A 74 9.05 -22.66 15.16
C LYS A 74 9.77 -23.84 15.83
N THR A 75 9.55 -24.09 17.12
CA THR A 75 10.12 -25.25 17.81
C THR A 75 9.40 -26.56 17.48
N GLN A 76 8.44 -26.55 16.54
CA GLN A 76 8.15 -27.78 15.84
C GLN A 76 9.38 -28.13 15.01
N THR A 77 10.24 -28.98 15.57
CA THR A 77 11.08 -29.90 14.81
C THR A 77 10.14 -30.84 14.06
N ILE A 78 9.51 -30.29 13.02
CA ILE A 78 8.99 -31.08 11.93
C ILE A 78 10.26 -31.62 11.26
N TYR A 79 10.46 -32.94 11.32
CA TYR A 79 11.21 -33.68 10.31
C TYR A 79 10.51 -33.51 8.94
N ARG A 80 10.32 -32.28 8.47
CA ARG A 80 9.82 -31.98 7.13
C ARG A 80 11.03 -31.80 6.23
N ARG A 81 11.36 -32.90 5.54
CA ARG A 81 11.93 -32.97 4.18
C ARG A 81 12.49 -31.61 3.71
N SER A 82 13.73 -31.33 4.10
CA SER A 82 14.38 -30.05 3.82
C SER A 82 15.26 -30.05 2.56
N ASP A 83 15.19 -31.07 1.70
CA ASP A 83 16.09 -31.20 0.53
C ASP A 83 15.42 -31.01 -0.82
N VAL A 84 14.22 -30.42 -0.88
CA VAL A 84 13.65 -30.02 -2.18
C VAL A 84 13.12 -28.61 -2.05
N HIS A 85 14.02 -27.64 -2.26
CA HIS A 85 13.80 -26.41 -3.03
C HIS A 85 14.96 -25.44 -2.82
N ALA A 86 16.15 -25.85 -3.26
CA ALA A 86 17.04 -24.90 -3.93
C ALA A 86 16.34 -24.48 -5.24
N ILE A 87 15.42 -23.51 -5.16
CA ILE A 87 14.89 -22.85 -6.34
C ILE A 87 16.03 -21.97 -6.84
N LYS A 88 16.75 -22.48 -7.84
CA LYS A 88 17.54 -21.63 -8.72
C LYS A 88 16.59 -20.57 -9.24
N VAL A 89 16.89 -19.31 -8.97
CA VAL A 89 16.25 -18.16 -9.61
C VAL A 89 16.67 -18.22 -11.07
N VAL A 90 15.94 -19.00 -11.86
CA VAL A 90 15.87 -18.80 -13.30
C VAL A 90 14.82 -17.71 -13.48
N GLU A 91 15.21 -16.62 -14.12
CA GLU A 91 14.31 -15.56 -14.58
C GLU A 91 13.27 -16.18 -15.53
N THR A 92 12.19 -16.70 -14.97
CA THR A 92 11.00 -17.01 -15.74
C THR A 92 10.27 -15.70 -15.95
N GLN A 93 10.27 -15.27 -17.21
CA GLN A 93 9.35 -14.26 -17.74
C GLN A 93 7.95 -14.52 -17.17
N ARG A 94 7.41 -13.52 -16.47
CA ARG A 94 6.04 -13.51 -15.96
C ARG A 94 5.10 -13.60 -17.17
N THR A 95 4.56 -14.79 -17.41
CA THR A 95 3.41 -14.98 -18.30
C THR A 95 2.12 -14.83 -17.50
N ASP A 96 1.19 -14.06 -18.06
CA ASP A 96 -0.10 -13.64 -17.50
C ASP A 96 -1.13 -14.79 -17.35
N CYS A 97 -0.73 -15.95 -16.83
CA CYS A 97 -1.57 -17.16 -16.80
C CYS A 97 -2.42 -17.34 -15.51
N ALA A 98 -2.40 -16.37 -14.58
CA ALA A 98 -3.12 -16.47 -13.30
C ALA A 98 -4.64 -16.17 -13.39
N THR A 99 -5.18 -15.83 -14.56
CA THR A 99 -6.55 -15.26 -14.67
C THR A 99 -7.65 -16.25 -15.02
N GLN A 100 -7.36 -17.50 -15.39
CA GLN A 100 -8.39 -18.44 -15.89
C GLN A 100 -8.95 -19.40 -14.82
N THR A 101 -8.12 -19.91 -13.91
CA THR A 101 -8.56 -20.92 -12.93
C THR A 101 -9.41 -20.31 -11.80
N GLU A 102 -9.09 -19.08 -11.37
CA GLU A 102 -9.89 -18.36 -10.36
C GLU A 102 -11.27 -17.95 -10.91
N LYS A 103 -11.34 -17.64 -12.22
CA LYS A 103 -12.59 -17.25 -12.88
C LYS A 103 -13.59 -18.42 -12.95
N ARG A 104 -13.12 -19.63 -13.26
CA ARG A 104 -13.98 -20.84 -13.29
C ARG A 104 -14.55 -21.19 -11.91
N ASN A 105 -13.76 -21.05 -10.86
CA ASN A 105 -14.24 -21.30 -9.49
C ASN A 105 -15.32 -20.29 -9.04
N SER A 106 -15.30 -19.06 -9.57
CA SER A 106 -16.31 -18.05 -9.26
C SER A 106 -17.66 -18.32 -9.94
N GLU A 107 -17.67 -18.79 -11.18
CA GLU A 107 -18.89 -19.09 -11.95
C GLU A 107 -19.65 -20.29 -11.39
N GLU A 108 -18.94 -21.37 -11.01
CA GLU A 108 -19.58 -22.55 -10.40
C GLU A 108 -20.24 -22.22 -9.06
N ASN A 109 -19.65 -21.35 -8.25
CA ASN A 109 -20.26 -20.91 -6.99
C ASN A 109 -21.51 -20.06 -7.24
N ILE A 110 -21.46 -19.14 -8.22
CA ILE A 110 -22.63 -18.33 -8.62
C ILE A 110 -23.78 -19.24 -9.08
N GLN A 111 -23.47 -20.25 -9.89
CA GLN A 111 -24.46 -21.20 -10.38
C GLN A 111 -25.10 -22.01 -9.24
N ARG A 112 -24.29 -22.51 -8.30
CA ARG A 112 -24.76 -23.24 -7.12
C ARG A 112 -25.71 -22.41 -6.26
N ASP A 113 -25.38 -21.14 -6.04
CA ASP A 113 -26.22 -20.23 -5.26
C ASP A 113 -27.53 -19.89 -6.00
N ARG A 114 -27.49 -19.80 -7.34
CA ARG A 114 -28.69 -19.62 -8.17
C ARG A 114 -29.66 -20.79 -8.03
N GLU A 115 -29.15 -22.01 -8.03
CA GLU A 115 -29.95 -23.23 -7.83
C GLU A 115 -30.53 -23.32 -6.42
N ARG A 116 -29.75 -22.98 -5.39
CA ARG A 116 -30.24 -22.88 -4.00
C ARG A 116 -31.40 -21.90 -3.88
N MET A 117 -31.31 -20.74 -4.53
CA MET A 117 -32.39 -19.74 -4.55
C MET A 117 -33.64 -20.24 -5.27
N LYS A 118 -33.48 -21.01 -6.35
CA LYS A 118 -34.60 -21.61 -7.07
C LYS A 118 -35.37 -22.60 -6.19
N VAL A 119 -34.65 -23.51 -5.50
CA VAL A 119 -35.26 -24.48 -4.57
C VAL A 119 -35.97 -23.77 -3.39
N LEU A 120 -35.38 -22.69 -2.87
CA LEU A 120 -35.99 -21.87 -1.83
C LEU A 120 -37.30 -21.24 -2.28
N ASN A 121 -37.35 -20.70 -3.50
CA ASN A 121 -38.56 -20.11 -4.06
C ASN A 121 -39.66 -21.16 -4.32
N GLU A 122 -39.29 -22.34 -4.83
CA GLU A 122 -40.24 -23.44 -5.02
C GLU A 122 -40.85 -23.89 -3.69
N LYS A 123 -40.03 -24.05 -2.63
CA LYS A 123 -40.52 -24.36 -1.27
C LYS A 123 -41.44 -23.27 -0.73
N ARG A 124 -41.10 -21.99 -0.94
CA ARG A 124 -41.94 -20.86 -0.53
C ARG A 124 -43.31 -20.89 -1.22
N LEU A 125 -43.35 -21.25 -2.51
CA LEU A 125 -44.59 -21.39 -3.27
C LEU A 125 -45.46 -22.55 -2.76
N LEU A 126 -44.84 -23.66 -2.35
CA LEU A 126 -45.55 -24.81 -1.76
C LEU A 126 -46.12 -24.46 -0.38
N LEU A 127 -45.36 -23.76 0.46
CA LEU A 127 -45.82 -23.31 1.77
C LEU A 127 -47.01 -22.34 1.67
N ALA A 128 -47.05 -21.49 0.64
CA ALA A 128 -48.17 -20.58 0.40
C ALA A 128 -49.51 -21.31 0.09
N LYS A 129 -49.45 -22.54 -0.42
CA LYS A 129 -50.66 -23.35 -0.73
C LYS A 129 -51.25 -24.06 0.49
N LEU A 130 -50.58 -24.07 1.64
CA LEU A 130 -51.08 -24.76 2.84
C LEU A 130 -52.28 -24.02 3.46
N PRO A 131 -53.30 -24.73 3.96
CA PRO A 131 -54.54 -24.15 4.47
C PRO A 131 -54.37 -23.33 5.76
N PHE A 132 -53.24 -23.47 6.47
CA PHE A 132 -52.89 -22.66 7.64
C PHE A 132 -52.52 -21.20 7.29
N SER A 133 -52.37 -20.85 6.01
CA SER A 133 -51.97 -19.51 5.57
C SER A 133 -53.06 -18.42 5.69
N LYS A 134 -54.28 -18.80 6.08
CA LYS A 134 -55.43 -17.88 6.18
C LYS A 134 -55.66 -17.29 7.57
N ILE A 135 -54.76 -17.50 8.53
CA ILE A 135 -54.85 -16.83 9.84
C ILE A 135 -54.60 -15.34 9.58
N GLN A 136 -55.68 -14.57 9.58
CA GLN A 136 -55.73 -13.12 9.34
C GLN A 136 -55.25 -12.33 10.56
N ASP A 137 -54.07 -12.65 11.08
CA ASP A 137 -53.43 -11.78 12.06
C ASP A 137 -52.75 -10.64 11.30
N SER A 138 -53.56 -9.73 10.75
CA SER A 138 -53.13 -8.55 9.99
C SER A 138 -52.08 -7.73 10.75
N GLN A 139 -52.17 -7.73 12.09
CA GLN A 139 -51.20 -7.10 12.98
C GLN A 139 -49.81 -7.74 12.89
N PHE A 140 -49.70 -9.07 12.85
CA PHE A 140 -48.41 -9.77 12.77
C PHE A 140 -47.72 -9.53 11.42
N CYS A 141 -48.49 -9.55 10.33
CA CYS A 141 -47.98 -9.24 8.99
C CYS A 141 -47.45 -7.81 8.88
N GLU A 142 -48.14 -6.82 9.46
CA GLU A 142 -47.67 -5.43 9.47
C GLU A 142 -46.37 -5.25 10.27
N GLU A 143 -46.28 -5.85 11.45
CA GLU A 143 -45.08 -5.76 12.29
C GLU A 143 -43.86 -6.43 11.61
N LEU A 144 -44.07 -7.58 10.97
CA LEU A 144 -43.03 -8.25 10.21
C LEU A 144 -42.53 -7.38 9.04
N ILE A 145 -43.43 -6.73 8.30
CA ILE A 145 -43.07 -5.82 7.20
C ILE A 145 -42.29 -4.61 7.72
N LYS A 146 -42.72 -4.01 8.85
CA LYS A 146 -42.00 -2.88 9.48
C LYS A 146 -40.58 -3.27 9.89
N ASN A 147 -40.41 -4.43 10.53
CA ASN A 147 -39.10 -4.93 10.94
C ASN A 147 -38.19 -5.21 9.74
N GLN A 148 -38.72 -5.81 8.66
CA GLN A 148 -37.95 -6.01 7.42
C GLN A 148 -37.56 -4.69 6.76
N LEU A 149 -38.45 -3.70 6.78
CA LEU A 149 -38.18 -2.37 6.23
C LEU A 149 -37.08 -1.65 7.02
N ASP A 150 -37.10 -1.74 8.35
CA ASP A 150 -36.09 -1.08 9.19
C ASP A 150 -34.72 -1.77 9.12
N ASP A 151 -34.68 -3.11 9.00
CA ASP A 151 -33.45 -3.84 8.69
C ASP A 151 -32.89 -3.44 7.31
N ALA A 152 -33.75 -3.32 6.29
CA ALA A 152 -33.35 -2.86 4.97
C ALA A 152 -32.79 -1.43 5.00
N LYS A 153 -33.44 -0.51 5.72
CA LYS A 153 -32.93 0.87 5.92
C LYS A 153 -31.57 0.88 6.61
N ARG A 154 -31.38 0.05 7.66
CA ARG A 154 -30.10 -0.06 8.35
C ARG A 154 -29.00 -0.56 7.41
N LYS A 155 -29.28 -1.59 6.60
CA LYS A 155 -28.35 -2.11 5.59
C LYS A 155 -27.98 -1.06 4.54
N ILE A 156 -28.96 -0.28 4.06
CA ILE A 156 -28.73 0.82 3.12
C ILE A 156 -27.81 1.90 3.72
N ASN A 157 -28.02 2.26 4.99
CA ASN A 157 -27.17 3.24 5.67
C ASN A 157 -25.72 2.74 5.81
N ILE A 158 -25.51 1.47 6.20
CA ILE A 158 -24.17 0.88 6.27
C ILE A 158 -23.50 0.90 4.88
N LEU A 159 -24.22 0.54 3.83
CA LEU A 159 -23.68 0.57 2.46
C LEU A 159 -23.31 2.00 2.03
N ARG A 160 -24.11 3.01 2.42
CA ARG A 160 -23.81 4.41 2.17
C ARG A 160 -22.52 4.85 2.88
N GLU A 161 -22.35 4.51 4.15
CA GLU A 161 -21.12 4.80 4.90
C GLU A 161 -19.88 4.15 4.27
N VAL A 162 -20.00 2.89 3.83
CA VAL A 162 -18.91 2.20 3.12
C VAL A 162 -18.57 2.89 1.80
N TYR A 163 -19.60 3.30 1.04
CA TYR A 163 -19.41 4.03 -0.21
C TYR A 163 -18.72 5.38 0.02
N ASP A 164 -19.16 6.16 1.02
CA ASP A 164 -18.58 7.45 1.37
C ASP A 164 -17.12 7.30 1.84
N HIS A 165 -16.84 6.25 2.62
CA HIS A 165 -15.47 5.91 3.01
C HIS A 165 -14.58 5.56 1.80
N GLN A 166 -15.12 4.80 0.83
CA GLN A 166 -14.38 4.51 -0.40
C GLN A 166 -14.18 5.77 -1.26
N ALA A 167 -15.18 6.64 -1.36
CA ALA A 167 -15.10 7.89 -2.10
C ALA A 167 -14.05 8.84 -1.51
N THR A 168 -14.02 8.98 -0.18
CA THR A 168 -12.98 9.78 0.51
C THR A 168 -11.58 9.19 0.33
N LYS A 169 -11.46 7.87 0.38
CA LYS A 169 -10.19 7.17 0.09
C LYS A 169 -9.74 7.40 -1.35
N ALA A 170 -10.64 7.36 -2.33
CA ALA A 170 -10.32 7.65 -3.73
C ALA A 170 -9.79 9.08 -3.91
N LYS A 171 -10.49 10.07 -3.35
CA LYS A 171 -10.05 11.47 -3.36
C LYS A 171 -8.67 11.68 -2.74
N PHE A 172 -8.36 10.95 -1.66
CA PHE A 172 -7.02 10.99 -1.06
C PHE A 172 -5.93 10.52 -2.03
N PHE A 173 -6.19 9.44 -2.77
CA PHE A 173 -5.25 8.95 -3.79
C PHE A 173 -5.11 9.90 -4.97
N GLU A 174 -6.21 10.50 -5.44
CA GLU A 174 -6.19 11.50 -6.51
C GLU A 174 -5.32 12.71 -6.11
N ASN A 175 -5.50 13.24 -4.91
CA ASN A 175 -4.69 14.35 -4.40
C ASN A 175 -3.20 13.99 -4.30
N ARG A 176 -2.89 12.77 -3.84
CA ARG A 176 -1.50 12.30 -3.77
C ARG A 176 -0.89 12.12 -5.17
N HIS A 177 -1.67 11.59 -6.11
CA HIS A 177 -1.23 11.43 -7.50
C HIS A 177 -0.96 12.79 -8.15
N PHE A 178 -1.82 13.78 -7.89
CA PHE A 178 -1.62 15.14 -8.37
C PHE A 178 -0.33 15.77 -7.81
N ALA A 179 -0.06 15.61 -6.51
CA ALA A 179 1.18 16.10 -5.90
C ALA A 179 2.44 15.49 -6.56
N VAL A 180 2.43 14.17 -6.79
CA VAL A 180 3.54 13.47 -7.48
C VAL A 180 3.71 13.98 -8.91
N LEU A 181 2.61 14.22 -9.65
CA LEU A 181 2.69 14.77 -11.00
C LEU A 181 3.32 16.18 -11.02
N VAL A 182 2.99 17.03 -10.04
CA VAL A 182 3.58 18.37 -9.93
C VAL A 182 5.08 18.28 -9.63
N GLU A 183 5.51 17.38 -8.76
CA GLU A 183 6.93 17.15 -8.47
C GLU A 183 7.68 16.64 -9.71
N LEU A 184 7.10 15.70 -10.47
CA LEU A 184 7.68 15.21 -11.73
C LEU A 184 7.82 16.34 -12.76
N GLN A 185 6.78 17.15 -12.95
CA GLN A 185 6.83 18.30 -13.85
C GLN A 185 7.90 19.33 -13.44
N LYS A 186 8.15 19.49 -12.14
CA LYS A 186 9.25 20.32 -11.65
C LYS A 186 10.60 19.72 -12.00
N GLY A 187 10.77 18.41 -11.78
CA GLY A 187 11.97 17.67 -12.16
C GLY A 187 12.27 17.78 -13.66
N ASP A 188 11.27 17.64 -14.52
CA ASP A 188 11.43 17.78 -15.97
C ASP A 188 11.95 19.17 -16.38
N LYS A 189 11.48 20.23 -15.72
CA LYS A 189 11.99 21.60 -15.95
C LYS A 189 13.43 21.77 -15.49
N GLU A 190 13.79 21.18 -14.34
CA GLU A 190 15.17 21.19 -13.84
C GLU A 190 16.11 20.44 -14.79
N ILE A 191 15.68 19.28 -15.31
CA ILE A 191 16.42 18.51 -16.32
C ILE A 191 16.61 19.35 -17.60
N GLN A 192 15.55 19.97 -18.12
CA GLN A 192 15.65 20.83 -19.31
C GLN A 192 16.61 22.01 -19.11
N GLN A 193 16.61 22.63 -17.93
CA GLN A 193 17.55 23.70 -17.60
C GLN A 193 19.00 23.22 -17.60
N LEU A 194 19.26 22.04 -17.02
CA LEU A 194 20.59 21.43 -17.03
C LEU A 194 21.05 21.07 -18.44
N GLU A 195 20.16 20.55 -19.29
CA GLU A 195 20.46 20.25 -20.69
C GLU A 195 20.91 21.51 -21.46
N GLU A 196 20.22 22.63 -21.29
CA GLU A 196 20.62 23.89 -21.93
C GLU A 196 21.94 24.44 -21.36
N GLN A 197 22.21 24.26 -20.06
CA GLN A 197 23.51 24.60 -19.46
C GLN A 197 24.65 23.75 -20.06
N ILE A 198 24.46 22.43 -20.17
CA ILE A 198 25.44 21.52 -20.78
C ILE A 198 25.70 21.91 -22.23
N LYS A 199 24.65 22.25 -22.98
CA LYS A 199 24.75 22.69 -24.38
C LYS A 199 25.50 24.01 -24.53
N HIS A 200 25.28 24.96 -23.63
CA HIS A 200 26.04 26.21 -23.58
C HIS A 200 27.52 25.95 -23.30
N LEU A 201 27.85 25.20 -22.24
CA LEU A 201 29.23 24.87 -21.89
C LEU A 201 29.95 24.13 -23.03
N SER A 202 29.24 23.23 -23.71
CA SER A 202 29.78 22.50 -24.86
C SER A 202 30.13 23.43 -26.03
N ARG A 203 29.37 24.52 -26.25
CA ARG A 203 29.72 25.54 -27.26
C ARG A 203 30.98 26.31 -26.84
N THR A 204 31.01 26.80 -25.60
CA THR A 204 32.15 27.54 -25.07
C THR A 204 33.45 26.73 -25.09
N LEU A 205 33.38 25.42 -24.84
CA LEU A 205 34.55 24.54 -24.95
C LEU A 205 35.05 24.45 -26.39
N ARG A 206 34.16 24.27 -27.37
CA ARG A 206 34.56 24.26 -28.80
C ARG A 206 35.20 25.58 -29.22
N ASP A 207 34.61 26.72 -28.84
CA ASP A 207 35.16 28.04 -29.18
C ASP A 207 36.58 28.22 -28.59
N LYS A 208 36.82 27.73 -27.37
CA LYS A 208 38.15 27.73 -26.73
C LYS A 208 39.13 26.77 -27.40
N GLU A 209 38.68 25.59 -27.81
CA GLU A 209 39.49 24.65 -28.58
C GLU A 209 39.94 25.30 -29.89
N GLU A 210 39.04 25.95 -30.63
CA GLU A 210 39.37 26.69 -31.85
C GLU A 210 40.39 27.82 -31.57
N GLU A 211 40.20 28.62 -30.53
CA GLU A 211 41.15 29.67 -30.12
C GLU A 211 42.55 29.12 -29.81
N LEU A 212 42.62 27.98 -29.10
CA LEU A 212 43.88 27.32 -28.80
C LEU A 212 44.56 26.77 -30.06
N THR A 213 43.79 26.21 -30.99
CA THR A 213 44.34 25.73 -32.27
C THR A 213 44.90 26.87 -33.12
N GLU A 214 44.26 28.03 -33.15
CA GLU A 214 44.77 29.21 -33.85
C GLU A 214 46.04 29.76 -33.17
N LYS A 215 46.08 29.83 -31.84
CA LYS A 215 47.29 30.21 -31.10
C LYS A 215 48.47 29.29 -31.41
N ALA A 216 48.25 27.97 -31.46
CA ALA A 216 49.29 26.99 -31.80
C ALA A 216 49.87 27.21 -33.21
N LYS A 217 49.02 27.48 -34.21
CA LYS A 217 49.48 27.82 -35.57
C LYS A 217 50.35 29.07 -35.58
N THR A 218 50.00 30.10 -34.80
CA THR A 218 50.78 31.34 -34.72
C THR A 218 52.11 31.18 -33.98
N SER A 219 52.21 30.28 -32.98
CA SER A 219 53.48 30.03 -32.29
C SER A 219 54.48 29.29 -33.17
N ASP A 220 54.03 28.32 -33.96
CA ASP A 220 54.89 27.54 -34.84
C ASP A 220 55.54 28.41 -35.92
N SER A 221 54.77 29.31 -36.54
CA SER A 221 55.32 30.28 -37.49
C SER A 221 56.41 31.16 -36.86
N ARG A 222 56.22 31.59 -35.59
CA ARG A 222 57.18 32.42 -34.86
C ARG A 222 58.49 31.68 -34.55
N GLU A 223 58.40 30.40 -34.23
CA GLU A 223 59.60 29.56 -34.02
C GLU A 223 60.38 29.36 -35.32
N HIS A 224 59.68 29.19 -36.44
CA HIS A 224 60.31 29.08 -37.75
C HIS A 224 61.08 30.35 -38.15
N PHE A 225 60.55 31.54 -37.85
CA PHE A 225 61.28 32.81 -38.07
C PHE A 225 62.49 32.97 -37.15
N ARG A 226 62.43 32.50 -35.90
CA ARG A 226 63.59 32.56 -34.99
C ARG A 226 64.75 31.66 -35.45
N LYS A 227 64.46 30.47 -35.98
CA LYS A 227 65.49 29.56 -36.52
C LYS A 227 66.18 30.13 -37.76
N ALA A 228 65.48 30.91 -38.57
CA ALA A 228 66.05 31.54 -39.76
C ALA A 228 67.00 32.72 -39.46
N ALA A 229 66.90 33.36 -38.28
CA ALA A 229 67.72 34.52 -37.91
C ALA A 229 69.05 34.19 -37.22
N VAL A 230 69.31 32.91 -36.91
CA VAL A 230 70.51 32.44 -36.17
C VAL A 230 71.54 31.75 -37.08
N ASN A 231 71.21 31.55 -38.37
CA ASN A 231 72.15 31.09 -39.41
C ASN A 231 72.56 32.26 -40.31
#